data_AF-A0A3P1V005-F1
#
_entry.id   AF-A0A3P1V005-F1
#
_cell.length_a   1.000
_cell.length_b   1.000
_cell.length_c   1.000
_cell.angle_alpha   90.00
_cell.angle_beta   90.00
_cell.angle_gamma   90.00
#
_symmetry.space_group_name_H-M   'P 1'
#
loop_
_entity.id
_entity.type
_entity.pdbx_description
1 polymer ?
#
loop_
_entity_poly.entity_id
_entity_poly.type
_entity_poly.pdbx_seq_one_letter_code
_entity_poly.pdbx_strand_id
1 'polypeptide(L)'
;MEGIIVINKPKGITSFDVIRKLKKILKTKKIGHTGTLDPLATGVMLMCVGKATKLASDLEAKDKVYIADFDIGYATDTYDIEGKKIAENIIDVSKEDLEQSIKKFIGNIKQVPPMYSAIKIDGNKLYHLARKGIEVERPERDVTIKYINLLDFKDNKAKIETKVSKGCYIRSLIYDIGLDLGTYATMTTLQRKQVGDYSLETSYTLEQIEEMVLNNDFKFLKTIEEIFSYDKYSLQTEKELTLYKNGNTVKIKENLENKKYRIYFQDEFIGLANVENNNLLKGYKYY
;
A
#
# COMPACT_ATOMS: atom_id res chain seq x y z
N MET A 1 20.42 -9.23 7.54
CA MET A 1 19.61 -7.99 7.59
C MET A 1 18.18 -8.34 7.22
N GLU A 2 17.26 -8.21 8.17
CA GLU A 2 15.84 -8.55 8.03
C GLU A 2 15.00 -7.47 8.70
N GLY A 3 13.86 -7.11 8.09
CA GLY A 3 13.02 -6.04 8.62
C GLY A 3 12.17 -5.35 7.55
N ILE A 4 11.58 -4.23 7.93
CA ILE A 4 10.75 -3.39 7.07
C ILE A 4 11.43 -2.02 6.91
N ILE A 5 11.49 -1.51 5.70
CA ILE A 5 11.99 -0.16 5.41
C ILE A 5 10.80 0.68 4.94
N VAL A 6 10.65 1.87 5.50
CA VAL A 6 9.67 2.87 5.07
C VAL A 6 10.36 3.80 4.07
N ILE A 7 10.08 3.63 2.77
CA ILE A 7 10.73 4.37 1.69
C ILE A 7 9.87 5.56 1.25
N ASN A 8 10.49 6.71 1.05
CA ASN A 8 9.97 7.78 0.21
C ASN A 8 10.38 7.54 -1.25
N LYS A 9 9.46 7.02 -2.07
CA LYS A 9 9.71 6.76 -3.48
C LYS A 9 9.75 8.10 -4.25
N PRO A 10 10.83 8.41 -4.98
CA PRO A 10 10.86 9.58 -5.86
C PRO A 10 10.01 9.37 -7.13
N LYS A 11 9.66 10.49 -7.78
CA LYS A 11 8.94 10.49 -9.06
C LYS A 11 9.81 9.88 -10.17
N GLY A 12 9.18 9.26 -11.17
CA GLY A 12 9.83 8.85 -12.42
C GLY A 12 10.48 7.45 -12.40
N ILE A 13 10.49 6.76 -11.26
CA ILE A 13 10.97 5.37 -11.17
C ILE A 13 9.82 4.41 -10.84
N THR A 14 9.93 3.14 -11.20
CA THR A 14 8.94 2.12 -10.80
C THR A 14 9.16 1.67 -9.36
N SER A 15 8.14 1.06 -8.72
CA SER A 15 8.35 0.36 -7.44
C SER A 15 9.41 -0.75 -7.52
N PHE A 16 9.58 -1.37 -8.69
CA PHE A 16 10.60 -2.40 -8.88
C PHE A 16 12.02 -1.82 -8.99
N ASP A 17 12.16 -0.60 -9.51
CA ASP A 17 13.45 0.11 -9.50
C ASP A 17 13.92 0.41 -8.08
N VAL A 18 13.00 0.74 -7.16
CA VAL A 18 13.32 0.88 -5.72
C VAL A 18 13.88 -0.44 -5.17
N ILE A 19 13.24 -1.58 -5.47
CA ILE A 19 13.75 -2.91 -5.10
C ILE A 19 15.18 -3.08 -5.64
N ARG A 20 15.40 -2.82 -6.92
CA ARG A 20 16.70 -3.01 -7.59
C ARG A 20 17.80 -2.17 -6.94
N LYS A 21 17.51 -0.89 -6.63
CA LYS A 21 18.44 0.00 -5.94
C LYS A 21 18.74 -0.48 -4.53
N LEU A 22 17.71 -0.82 -3.74
CA LEU A 22 17.90 -1.35 -2.37
C LEU A 22 18.70 -2.66 -2.35
N LYS A 23 18.50 -3.57 -3.30
CA LYS A 23 19.31 -4.79 -3.39
C LYS A 23 20.81 -4.49 -3.54
N LYS A 24 21.15 -3.44 -4.30
CA LYS A 24 22.53 -2.98 -4.47
C LYS A 24 23.08 -2.37 -3.19
N ILE A 25 22.33 -1.45 -2.58
CA ILE A 25 22.71 -0.75 -1.35
C ILE A 25 22.92 -1.73 -0.19
N LEU A 26 21.93 -2.60 0.04
CA LEU A 26 21.88 -3.53 1.18
C LEU A 26 22.62 -4.85 0.96
N LYS A 27 23.13 -5.08 -0.26
CA LYS A 27 23.80 -6.33 -0.68
C LYS A 27 22.98 -7.59 -0.35
N THR A 28 21.65 -7.52 -0.46
CA THR A 28 20.73 -8.63 -0.18
C THR A 28 19.84 -8.94 -1.37
N LYS A 29 19.49 -10.21 -1.56
CA LYS A 29 18.71 -10.68 -2.72
C LYS A 29 17.19 -10.67 -2.49
N LYS A 30 16.73 -10.78 -1.24
CA LYS A 30 15.32 -10.99 -0.90
C LYS A 30 14.68 -9.70 -0.38
N ILE A 31 14.06 -8.95 -1.30
CA ILE A 31 13.31 -7.72 -1.01
C ILE A 31 12.00 -7.76 -1.80
N GLY A 32 10.90 -7.36 -1.16
CA GLY A 32 9.60 -7.16 -1.79
C GLY A 32 8.92 -5.88 -1.30
N HIS A 33 7.96 -5.34 -2.04
CA HIS A 33 7.16 -4.18 -1.64
C HIS A 33 5.74 -4.59 -1.23
N THR A 34 5.04 -3.76 -0.46
CA THR A 34 3.69 -4.06 0.05
C THR A 34 2.59 -3.22 -0.60
N GLY A 35 2.86 -2.69 -1.80
CA GLY A 35 1.89 -1.93 -2.58
C GLY A 35 2.59 -1.08 -3.63
N THR A 36 2.28 -1.35 -4.90
CA THR A 36 2.85 -0.62 -6.04
C THR A 36 2.47 0.85 -5.99
N LEU A 37 3.39 1.71 -6.43
CA LEU A 37 3.16 3.09 -6.81
C LEU A 37 3.56 3.25 -8.26
N ASP A 38 2.70 3.90 -9.04
CA ASP A 38 2.96 4.21 -10.44
C ASP A 38 4.20 5.12 -10.58
N PRO A 39 4.86 5.15 -11.75
CA PRO A 39 6.04 6.00 -11.97
C PRO A 39 5.79 7.48 -11.66
N LEU A 40 4.64 8.02 -12.08
CA LEU A 40 4.17 9.37 -11.76
C LEU A 40 4.05 9.64 -10.26
N ALA A 41 3.74 8.61 -9.48
CA ALA A 41 3.43 8.74 -8.06
C ALA A 41 4.70 8.79 -7.18
N THR A 42 4.58 9.49 -6.06
CA THR A 42 5.65 9.64 -5.05
C THR A 42 5.19 9.15 -3.67
N GLY A 43 6.13 9.06 -2.75
CA GLY A 43 5.83 8.94 -1.33
C GLY A 43 5.99 7.54 -0.75
N VAL A 44 5.28 7.29 0.36
CA VAL A 44 5.55 6.18 1.27
C VAL A 44 5.38 4.83 0.60
N MET A 45 6.34 3.93 0.75
CA MET A 45 6.26 2.53 0.33
C MET A 45 6.98 1.65 1.34
N LEU A 46 6.29 0.62 1.84
CA LEU A 46 6.92 -0.32 2.75
C LEU A 46 7.63 -1.41 1.96
N MET A 47 8.88 -1.67 2.34
CA MET A 47 9.76 -2.65 1.73
C MET A 47 10.12 -3.71 2.73
N CYS A 48 9.76 -4.95 2.46
CA CYS A 48 10.13 -6.09 3.29
C CYS A 48 11.49 -6.64 2.86
N VAL A 49 12.40 -6.83 3.80
CA VAL A 49 13.73 -7.42 3.60
C VAL A 49 13.84 -8.78 4.30
N GLY A 50 14.38 -9.78 3.60
CA GLY A 50 14.64 -11.12 4.17
C GLY A 50 13.34 -11.88 4.48
N LYS A 51 13.27 -12.52 5.66
CA LYS A 51 12.06 -13.22 6.12
C LYS A 51 10.83 -12.32 6.24
N ALA A 52 11.00 -11.01 6.40
CA ALA A 52 9.88 -10.05 6.54
C ALA A 52 8.97 -10.03 5.30
N THR A 53 9.46 -10.49 4.14
CA THR A 53 8.66 -10.65 2.91
C THR A 53 7.46 -11.57 3.09
N LYS A 54 7.49 -12.50 4.06
CA LYS A 54 6.34 -13.36 4.40
C LYS A 54 5.16 -12.56 4.99
N LEU A 55 5.39 -11.32 5.44
CA LEU A 55 4.40 -10.42 6.04
C LEU A 55 3.90 -9.35 5.05
N ALA A 56 4.29 -9.42 3.77
CA ALA A 56 3.95 -8.39 2.79
C ALA A 56 2.43 -8.19 2.64
N SER A 57 1.64 -9.27 2.66
CA SER A 57 0.18 -9.21 2.53
C SER A 57 -0.51 -8.53 3.71
N ASP A 58 0.05 -8.63 4.92
CA ASP A 58 -0.48 -7.94 6.10
C ASP A 58 -0.30 -6.43 5.98
N LEU A 59 0.89 -6.01 5.56
CA LEU A 59 1.23 -4.61 5.35
C LEU A 59 0.48 -4.02 4.15
N GLU A 60 0.29 -4.81 3.09
CA GLU A 60 -0.53 -4.44 1.94
C GLU A 60 -2.01 -4.27 2.31
N ALA A 61 -2.49 -4.89 3.39
CA ALA A 61 -3.88 -4.74 3.82
C ALA A 61 -4.16 -3.42 4.56
N LYS A 62 -3.12 -2.71 5.07
CA LYS A 62 -3.28 -1.44 5.80
C LYS A 62 -3.94 -0.37 4.92
N ASP A 63 -4.68 0.57 5.51
CA ASP A 63 -5.21 1.72 4.77
C ASP A 63 -4.09 2.61 4.24
N LYS A 64 -4.40 3.44 3.24
CA LYS A 64 -3.47 4.41 2.67
C LYS A 64 -4.09 5.79 2.63
N VAL A 65 -3.26 6.80 2.80
CA VAL A 65 -3.64 8.21 2.61
C VAL A 65 -2.88 8.75 1.40
N TYR A 66 -3.61 9.41 0.50
CA TYR A 66 -3.07 10.02 -0.70
C TYR A 66 -3.41 11.50 -0.76
N ILE A 67 -2.49 12.28 -1.32
CA ILE A 67 -2.77 13.62 -1.85
C ILE A 67 -2.71 13.50 -3.37
N ALA A 68 -3.72 13.99 -4.06
CA ALA A 68 -3.81 13.95 -5.52
C ALA A 68 -4.24 15.29 -6.07
N ASP A 69 -3.54 15.75 -7.12
CA ASP A 69 -3.97 16.85 -7.97
C ASP A 69 -4.62 16.29 -9.24
N PHE A 70 -5.63 16.98 -9.75
CA PHE A 70 -6.27 16.62 -11.02
C PHE A 70 -6.84 17.84 -11.74
N ASP A 71 -6.89 17.70 -13.07
CA ASP A 71 -7.55 18.64 -13.96
C ASP A 71 -8.93 18.09 -14.34
N ILE A 72 -9.92 18.98 -14.43
CA ILE A 72 -11.28 18.70 -14.90
C ILE A 72 -11.43 19.22 -16.33
N GLY A 73 -12.10 18.45 -17.19
CA GLY A 73 -12.41 18.81 -18.58
C GLY A 73 -11.88 17.84 -19.64
N TYR A 74 -11.07 16.84 -19.27
CA TYR A 74 -10.57 15.82 -20.20
C TYR A 74 -10.25 14.48 -19.53
N ALA A 75 -10.23 13.43 -20.34
CA ALA A 75 -9.83 12.08 -19.97
C ALA A 75 -8.64 11.60 -20.79
N THR A 76 -7.80 10.76 -20.19
CA THR A 76 -6.75 9.99 -20.86
C THR A 76 -7.01 8.49 -20.76
N ASP A 77 -6.37 7.67 -21.60
CA ASP A 77 -6.49 6.21 -21.56
C ASP A 77 -5.90 5.56 -20.29
N THR A 78 -5.04 6.28 -19.56
CA THR A 78 -4.46 5.85 -18.28
C THR A 78 -5.14 6.49 -17.05
N TYR A 79 -6.07 7.42 -17.26
CA TYR A 79 -6.69 8.28 -16.23
C TYR A 79 -5.68 9.16 -15.47
N ASP A 80 -4.48 9.34 -16.04
CA ASP A 80 -3.46 10.26 -15.56
C ASP A 80 -2.75 10.96 -16.73
N ILE A 81 -1.89 11.92 -16.42
CA ILE A 81 -1.16 12.69 -17.43
C ILE A 81 -0.08 11.90 -18.20
N GLU A 82 0.20 10.64 -17.85
CA GLU A 82 1.12 9.79 -18.64
C GLU A 82 0.43 9.17 -19.86
N GLY A 83 -0.91 9.22 -19.92
CA GLY A 83 -1.73 8.67 -21.00
C GLY A 83 -1.94 9.62 -22.17
N LYS A 84 -2.58 9.09 -23.22
CA LYS A 84 -3.04 9.88 -24.37
C LYS A 84 -4.44 10.40 -24.07
N LYS A 85 -4.68 11.66 -24.41
CA LYS A 85 -6.02 12.27 -24.33
C LYS A 85 -6.99 11.53 -25.26
N ILE A 86 -8.11 11.07 -24.73
CA ILE A 86 -9.13 10.29 -25.46
C ILE A 86 -10.49 10.98 -25.52
N ALA A 87 -10.76 11.91 -24.60
CA ALA A 87 -12.01 12.67 -24.58
C ALA A 87 -11.78 14.05 -23.93
N GLU A 88 -12.65 15.00 -24.27
CA GLU A 88 -12.73 16.31 -23.66
C GLU A 88 -14.17 16.79 -23.60
N ASN A 89 -14.49 17.52 -22.53
CA ASN A 89 -15.73 18.25 -22.38
C ASN A 89 -15.50 19.37 -21.36
N ILE A 90 -15.13 20.56 -21.82
CA ILE A 90 -14.79 21.66 -20.91
C ILE A 90 -16.07 22.35 -20.47
N ILE A 91 -16.34 22.27 -19.16
CA ILE A 91 -17.43 22.97 -18.49
C ILE A 91 -16.87 23.71 -17.28
N ASP A 92 -17.49 24.81 -16.88
CA ASP A 92 -17.16 25.45 -15.62
C ASP A 92 -17.83 24.68 -14.48
N VAL A 93 -17.01 24.09 -13.60
CA VAL A 93 -17.48 23.37 -12.43
C VAL A 93 -17.44 24.31 -11.23
N SER A 94 -18.56 24.44 -10.51
CA SER A 94 -18.57 25.18 -9.25
C SER A 94 -17.89 24.36 -8.14
N LYS A 95 -17.35 25.06 -7.13
CA LYS A 95 -16.75 24.37 -5.97
C LYS A 95 -17.78 23.51 -5.26
N GLU A 96 -19.01 24.02 -5.17
CA GLU A 96 -20.15 23.38 -4.53
C GLU A 96 -20.53 22.08 -5.24
N ASP A 97 -20.54 22.06 -6.58
CA ASP A 97 -20.82 20.85 -7.36
C ASP A 97 -19.73 19.79 -7.18
N LEU A 98 -18.46 20.21 -7.18
CA LEU A 98 -17.34 19.31 -6.90
C LEU A 98 -17.44 18.71 -5.50
N GLU A 99 -17.73 19.51 -4.48
CA GLU A 99 -17.91 19.02 -3.11
C GLU A 99 -19.11 18.05 -2.99
N GLN A 100 -20.21 18.32 -3.69
CA GLN A 100 -21.37 17.42 -3.73
C GLN A 100 -21.03 16.09 -4.42
N SER A 101 -20.31 16.13 -5.54
CA SER A 101 -19.85 14.94 -6.25
C SER A 101 -18.94 14.09 -5.37
N ILE A 102 -17.93 14.70 -4.75
CA ILE A 102 -16.99 14.03 -3.84
C ILE A 102 -17.71 13.26 -2.73
N LYS A 103 -18.76 13.84 -2.12
CA LYS A 103 -19.50 13.20 -1.02
C LYS A 103 -20.12 11.86 -1.41
N LYS A 104 -20.50 11.66 -2.67
CA LYS A 104 -21.12 10.42 -3.16
C LYS A 104 -20.16 9.23 -3.13
N PHE A 105 -18.85 9.48 -3.19
CA PHE A 105 -17.83 8.43 -3.21
C PHE A 105 -17.35 8.03 -1.81
N ILE A 106 -17.75 8.75 -0.75
CA ILE A 106 -17.36 8.40 0.62
C ILE A 106 -18.19 7.20 1.10
N GLY A 107 -17.51 6.19 1.63
CA GLY A 107 -18.12 4.95 2.11
C GLY A 107 -17.66 3.74 1.30
N ASN A 108 -18.51 2.71 1.27
CA ASN A 108 -18.27 1.50 0.49
C ASN A 108 -18.78 1.71 -0.94
N ILE A 109 -17.88 1.61 -1.91
CA ILE A 109 -18.21 1.75 -3.32
C ILE A 109 -17.69 0.55 -4.11
N LYS A 110 -18.27 0.38 -5.29
CA LYS A 110 -17.73 -0.50 -6.32
C LYS A 110 -16.90 0.32 -7.28
N GLN A 111 -15.69 -0.14 -7.56
CA GLN A 111 -14.79 0.55 -8.47
C GLN A 111 -14.34 -0.41 -9.57
N VAL A 112 -14.41 0.05 -10.82
CA VAL A 112 -13.77 -0.61 -11.96
C VAL A 112 -12.29 -0.22 -11.97
N PRO A 113 -11.36 -1.19 -11.83
CA PRO A 113 -9.94 -0.89 -11.93
C PRO A 113 -9.57 -0.36 -13.33
N PRO A 114 -8.53 0.48 -13.46
CA PRO A 114 -8.09 0.97 -14.77
C PRO A 114 -7.44 -0.16 -15.58
N MET A 115 -7.48 -0.04 -16.91
CA MET A 115 -6.78 -0.96 -17.82
C MET A 115 -5.27 -0.98 -17.56
N TYR A 116 -4.68 0.16 -17.23
CA TYR A 116 -3.28 0.25 -16.82
C TYR A 116 -3.11 -0.08 -15.33
N SER A 117 -3.28 -1.36 -14.98
CA SER A 117 -3.10 -1.88 -13.61
C SER A 117 -2.33 -3.21 -13.58
N ALA A 118 -1.82 -3.56 -12.39
CA ALA A 118 -1.06 -4.81 -12.17
C ALA A 118 -1.96 -6.05 -11.96
N ILE A 119 -3.29 -5.89 -11.98
CA ILE A 119 -4.26 -6.97 -11.85
C ILE A 119 -4.07 -7.98 -12.97
N LYS A 120 -4.24 -9.27 -12.66
CA LYS A 120 -4.26 -10.33 -13.66
C LYS A 120 -5.68 -10.75 -14.01
N ILE A 121 -5.96 -10.89 -15.30
CA ILE A 121 -7.13 -11.58 -15.86
C ILE A 121 -6.59 -12.70 -16.76
N ASP A 122 -7.07 -13.93 -16.55
CA ASP A 122 -6.60 -15.12 -17.27
C ASP A 122 -5.06 -15.26 -17.31
N GLY A 123 -4.43 -15.01 -16.15
CA GLY A 123 -2.97 -15.07 -15.98
C GLY A 123 -2.18 -13.88 -16.51
N ASN A 124 -2.79 -13.01 -17.32
CA ASN A 124 -2.15 -11.86 -17.96
C ASN A 124 -2.38 -10.58 -17.16
N LYS A 125 -1.34 -9.76 -16.93
CA LYS A 125 -1.54 -8.46 -16.26
C LYS A 125 -2.23 -7.46 -17.20
N LEU A 126 -3.19 -6.70 -16.69
CA LEU A 126 -3.98 -5.76 -17.48
C LEU A 126 -3.12 -4.73 -18.22
N TYR A 127 -2.07 -4.18 -17.60
CA TYR A 127 -1.18 -3.24 -18.32
C TYR A 127 -0.48 -3.87 -19.53
N HIS A 128 -0.27 -5.19 -19.57
CA HIS A 128 0.29 -5.86 -20.76
C HIS A 128 -0.73 -5.93 -21.90
N LEU A 129 -2.02 -6.08 -21.57
CA LEU A 129 -3.11 -6.06 -22.55
C LEU A 129 -3.38 -4.65 -23.06
N ALA A 130 -3.39 -3.66 -22.16
CA ALA A 130 -3.55 -2.24 -22.50
C ALA A 130 -2.48 -1.76 -23.49
N ARG A 131 -1.21 -2.13 -23.28
CA ARG A 131 -0.10 -1.81 -24.21
C ARG A 131 -0.24 -2.45 -25.60
N LYS A 132 -1.05 -3.50 -25.73
CA LYS A 132 -1.38 -4.15 -27.00
C LYS A 132 -2.65 -3.57 -27.64
N GLY A 133 -3.26 -2.56 -27.01
CA GLY A 133 -4.55 -2.01 -27.45
C GLY A 133 -5.73 -2.95 -27.21
N ILE A 134 -5.57 -3.96 -26.36
CA ILE A 134 -6.62 -4.94 -26.06
C ILE A 134 -7.39 -4.43 -24.84
N GLU A 135 -8.64 -4.05 -25.04
CA GLU A 135 -9.57 -3.75 -23.97
C GLU A 135 -10.29 -5.02 -23.51
N VAL A 136 -10.40 -5.18 -22.20
CA VAL A 136 -11.13 -6.29 -21.57
C VAL A 136 -12.04 -5.74 -20.50
N GLU A 137 -13.23 -6.31 -20.38
CA GLU A 137 -14.13 -6.03 -19.26
C GLU A 137 -13.47 -6.44 -17.94
N ARG A 138 -13.61 -5.59 -16.92
CA ARG A 138 -12.93 -5.75 -15.63
C ARG A 138 -13.99 -5.81 -14.54
N PRO A 139 -14.03 -6.88 -13.73
CA PRO A 139 -15.02 -6.94 -12.65
C PRO A 139 -14.78 -5.80 -11.66
N GLU A 140 -15.89 -5.18 -11.26
CA GLU A 140 -15.92 -4.23 -10.17
C GLU A 140 -15.39 -4.85 -8.88
N ARG A 141 -14.80 -4.01 -8.03
CA ARG A 141 -14.28 -4.43 -6.72
C ARG A 141 -14.80 -3.53 -5.63
N ASP A 142 -15.13 -4.14 -4.50
CA ASP A 142 -15.48 -3.40 -3.29
C ASP A 142 -14.24 -2.71 -2.73
N VAL A 143 -14.35 -1.39 -2.58
CA VAL A 143 -13.36 -0.56 -1.91
C VAL A 143 -14.07 0.39 -0.96
N THR A 144 -13.44 0.66 0.17
CA THR A 144 -13.90 1.69 1.11
C THR A 144 -13.06 2.95 0.96
N ILE A 145 -13.72 4.08 0.76
CA ILE A 145 -13.15 5.43 0.89
C ILE A 145 -13.60 5.98 2.23
N LYS A 146 -12.66 6.17 3.16
CA LYS A 146 -12.96 6.61 4.53
C LYS A 146 -13.27 8.10 4.60
N TYR A 147 -12.53 8.90 3.83
CA TYR A 147 -12.79 10.32 3.66
C TYR A 147 -12.19 10.83 2.35
N ILE A 148 -12.70 11.96 1.88
CA ILE A 148 -12.10 12.80 0.84
C ILE A 148 -12.25 14.25 1.32
N ASN A 149 -11.13 14.95 1.43
CA ASN A 149 -11.08 16.37 1.78
C ASN A 149 -10.63 17.15 0.55
N LEU A 150 -11.43 18.13 0.11
CA LEU A 150 -11.03 19.09 -0.91
C LEU A 150 -10.07 20.11 -0.27
N LEU A 151 -8.81 20.08 -0.70
CA LEU A 151 -7.75 20.95 -0.18
C LEU A 151 -7.66 22.27 -0.95
N ASP A 152 -7.88 22.21 -2.27
CA ASP A 152 -7.79 23.37 -3.16
C ASP A 152 -8.69 23.15 -4.37
N PHE A 153 -9.26 24.23 -4.89
CA PHE A 153 -10.02 24.22 -6.13
C PHE A 153 -9.98 25.59 -6.80
N LYS A 154 -9.44 25.62 -8.02
CA LYS A 154 -9.33 26.84 -8.83
C LYS A 154 -9.17 26.49 -10.31
N ASP A 155 -9.86 27.21 -11.19
CA ASP A 155 -9.72 27.09 -12.65
C ASP A 155 -9.82 25.64 -13.16
N ASN A 156 -10.83 24.90 -12.68
CA ASN A 156 -11.04 23.46 -12.97
C ASN A 156 -9.87 22.55 -12.58
N LYS A 157 -9.03 23.00 -11.65
CA LYS A 157 -7.98 22.19 -11.03
C LYS A 157 -8.31 21.99 -9.57
N ALA A 158 -8.20 20.76 -9.12
CA ALA A 158 -8.55 20.38 -7.77
C ALA A 158 -7.41 19.61 -7.11
N LYS A 159 -7.33 19.74 -5.79
CA LYS A 159 -6.44 18.95 -4.95
C LYS A 159 -7.24 18.32 -3.83
N ILE A 160 -7.08 17.01 -3.66
CA ILE A 160 -7.77 16.25 -2.60
C ILE A 160 -6.78 15.51 -1.71
N GLU A 161 -7.14 15.35 -0.44
CA GLU A 161 -6.58 14.30 0.43
C GLU A 161 -7.64 13.22 0.62
N THR A 162 -7.27 11.94 0.45
CA THR A 162 -8.21 10.83 0.67
C THR A 162 -7.55 9.67 1.40
N LYS A 163 -8.31 9.06 2.32
CA LYS A 163 -7.95 7.79 2.97
C LYS A 163 -8.79 6.66 2.42
N VAL A 164 -8.11 5.63 1.93
CA VAL A 164 -8.73 4.50 1.23
C VAL A 164 -8.23 3.17 1.76
N SER A 165 -9.10 2.17 1.65
CA SER A 165 -8.75 0.77 1.87
C SER A 165 -7.80 0.22 0.79
N LYS A 166 -7.31 -1.01 0.96
CA LYS A 166 -6.46 -1.68 -0.03
C LYS A 166 -7.18 -1.83 -1.38
N GLY A 167 -6.44 -1.69 -2.48
CA GLY A 167 -6.95 -1.98 -3.82
C GLY A 167 -7.74 -0.84 -4.48
N CYS A 168 -7.98 0.28 -3.79
CA CYS A 168 -8.55 1.48 -4.39
C CYS A 168 -7.54 2.17 -5.32
N TYR A 169 -8.01 2.49 -6.53
CA TYR A 169 -7.28 3.26 -7.54
C TYR A 169 -7.73 4.72 -7.48
N ILE A 170 -6.82 5.62 -7.08
CA ILE A 170 -7.10 7.06 -7.02
C ILE A 170 -7.37 7.63 -8.42
N ARG A 171 -6.72 7.08 -9.46
CA ARG A 171 -6.97 7.41 -10.86
C ARG A 171 -8.42 7.14 -11.28
N SER A 172 -8.95 5.96 -10.96
CA SER A 172 -10.37 5.63 -11.20
C SER A 172 -11.29 6.54 -10.39
N LEU A 173 -11.00 6.78 -9.11
CA LEU A 173 -11.82 7.68 -8.28
C LEU A 173 -11.94 9.08 -8.91
N ILE A 174 -10.83 9.66 -9.35
CA ILE A 174 -10.82 10.97 -10.02
C ILE A 174 -11.61 10.93 -11.32
N TYR A 175 -11.40 9.90 -12.14
CA TYR A 175 -12.15 9.73 -13.38
C TYR A 175 -13.68 9.63 -13.14
N ASP A 176 -14.09 8.84 -12.15
CA ASP A 176 -15.49 8.64 -11.78
C ASP A 176 -16.13 9.93 -11.24
N ILE A 177 -15.39 10.74 -10.46
CA ILE A 177 -15.82 12.09 -10.05
C ILE A 177 -16.07 12.97 -11.27
N GLY A 178 -15.17 12.93 -12.26
CA GLY A 178 -15.33 13.66 -13.52
C GLY A 178 -16.63 13.29 -14.25
N LEU A 179 -16.92 11.99 -14.35
CA LEU A 179 -18.16 11.49 -14.97
C LEU A 179 -19.42 11.94 -14.22
N ASP A 180 -19.40 11.90 -12.89
CA ASP A 180 -20.54 12.35 -12.07
C ASP A 180 -20.81 13.86 -12.22
N LEU A 181 -19.77 14.65 -12.49
CA LEU A 181 -19.88 16.08 -12.81
C LEU A 181 -20.38 16.35 -14.25
N GLY A 182 -20.64 15.32 -15.06
CA GLY A 182 -21.02 15.48 -16.46
C GLY A 182 -19.87 15.87 -17.39
N THR A 183 -18.62 15.69 -16.95
CA THR A 183 -17.39 15.97 -17.69
C THR A 183 -16.40 14.81 -17.52
N TYR A 184 -15.11 15.09 -17.51
CA TYR A 184 -14.03 14.15 -17.29
C TYR A 184 -13.03 14.76 -16.33
N ALA A 185 -12.24 13.93 -15.66
CA ALA A 185 -11.11 14.40 -14.87
C ALA A 185 -9.91 13.48 -15.05
N THR A 186 -8.72 14.07 -15.02
CA THR A 186 -7.43 13.38 -15.21
C THR A 186 -6.49 13.72 -14.07
N MET A 187 -5.94 12.68 -13.43
CA MET A 187 -4.99 12.84 -12.34
C MET A 187 -3.64 13.39 -12.84
N THR A 188 -3.18 14.49 -12.28
CA THR A 188 -1.92 15.16 -12.68
C THR A 188 -0.77 14.84 -11.73
N THR A 189 -1.04 14.65 -10.44
CA THR A 189 -0.06 14.22 -9.46
C THR A 189 -0.64 13.22 -8.47
N LEU A 190 0.23 12.40 -7.88
CA LEU A 190 -0.14 11.51 -6.78
C LEU A 190 1.00 11.38 -5.78
N GLN A 191 0.70 11.60 -4.51
CA GLN A 191 1.62 11.34 -3.40
C GLN A 191 0.94 10.44 -2.38
N ARG A 192 1.51 9.27 -2.11
CA ARG A 192 1.10 8.45 -0.98
C ARG A 192 1.73 9.00 0.29
N LYS A 193 0.96 9.75 1.07
CA LYS A 193 1.38 10.38 2.31
C LYS A 193 1.59 9.37 3.44
N GLN A 194 0.79 8.30 3.46
CA GLN A 194 0.78 7.36 4.58
C GLN A 194 0.35 5.94 4.18
N VAL A 195 0.89 4.93 4.85
CA VAL A 195 0.46 3.52 4.81
C VAL A 195 0.30 3.01 6.25
N GLY A 196 -0.94 2.80 6.69
CA GLY A 196 -1.28 2.55 8.09
C GLY A 196 -0.67 3.60 9.01
N ASP A 197 0.32 3.22 9.81
CA ASP A 197 0.95 4.09 10.81
C ASP A 197 2.23 4.77 10.30
N TYR A 198 2.65 4.48 9.05
CA TYR A 198 3.91 4.97 8.48
C TYR A 198 3.65 6.11 7.51
N SER A 199 4.29 7.24 7.76
CA SER A 199 4.09 8.49 7.04
C SER A 199 5.35 8.96 6.33
N LEU A 200 5.26 10.04 5.56
CA LEU A 200 6.42 10.63 4.87
C LEU A 200 7.50 11.10 5.85
N GLU A 201 7.09 11.64 6.99
CA GLU A 201 7.98 12.16 8.04
C GLU A 201 8.84 11.06 8.69
N THR A 202 8.37 9.82 8.63
CA THR A 202 9.06 8.63 9.16
C THR A 202 9.69 7.77 8.08
N SER A 203 9.73 8.28 6.84
CA SER A 203 10.26 7.58 5.67
C SER A 203 11.63 8.09 5.26
N TYR A 204 12.37 7.26 4.52
CA TYR A 204 13.72 7.57 4.05
C TYR A 204 13.79 7.57 2.53
N THR A 205 14.57 8.49 1.97
CA THR A 205 14.94 8.42 0.55
C THR A 205 15.98 7.32 0.32
N LEU A 206 16.19 6.95 -0.94
CA LEU A 206 17.20 5.97 -1.30
C LEU A 206 18.62 6.46 -0.99
N GLU A 207 18.85 7.76 -1.19
CA GLU A 207 20.12 8.44 -0.95
C GLU A 207 20.44 8.47 0.55
N GLN A 208 19.46 8.79 1.39
CA GLN A 208 19.61 8.75 2.85
C GLN A 208 19.99 7.34 3.33
N ILE A 209 19.33 6.30 2.79
CA ILE A 209 19.65 4.91 3.16
C ILE A 209 21.05 4.54 2.71
N GLU A 210 21.46 4.92 1.49
CA GLU A 210 22.80 4.66 0.99
C GLU A 210 23.87 5.29 1.90
N GLU A 211 23.68 6.55 2.29
CA GLU A 211 24.56 7.25 3.23
C GLU A 211 24.60 6.59 4.62
N MET A 212 23.43 6.23 5.18
CA MET A 212 23.35 5.54 6.47
C MET A 212 24.09 4.19 6.44
N VAL A 213 23.95 3.41 5.36
CA VAL A 213 24.66 2.14 5.19
C VAL A 213 26.18 2.35 5.09
N LEU A 214 26.64 3.39 4.40
CA LEU A 214 28.07 3.73 4.33
C LEU A 214 28.63 4.05 5.72
N ASN A 215 27.82 4.65 6.59
CA ASN A 215 28.16 4.99 7.97
C ASN A 215 27.87 3.86 8.99
N ASN A 216 27.50 2.66 8.54
CA ASN A 216 27.07 1.54 9.38
C ASN A 216 25.87 1.86 10.32
N ASP A 217 25.01 2.80 9.93
CA ASP A 217 23.74 3.09 10.61
C ASP A 217 22.58 2.34 9.92
N PHE A 218 21.85 1.53 10.69
CA PHE A 218 20.74 0.72 10.20
C PHE A 218 19.37 1.11 10.80
N LYS A 219 19.24 2.29 11.41
CA LYS A 219 17.97 2.76 12.02
C LYS A 219 16.78 2.85 11.05
N PHE A 220 17.05 2.93 9.74
CA PHE A 220 16.03 2.89 8.69
C PHE A 220 15.32 1.52 8.58
N LEU A 221 15.94 0.47 9.10
CA LEU A 221 15.42 -0.90 9.05
C LEU A 221 14.68 -1.22 10.34
N LYS A 222 13.35 -1.22 10.27
CA LYS A 222 12.47 -1.55 11.38
C LYS A 222 12.38 -3.05 11.60
N THR A 223 12.50 -3.47 12.85
CA THR A 223 12.28 -4.85 13.26
C THR A 223 10.80 -5.24 13.11
N ILE A 224 10.50 -6.54 13.13
CA ILE A 224 9.10 -7.00 13.10
C ILE A 224 8.35 -6.56 14.36
N GLU A 225 9.03 -6.51 15.51
CA GLU A 225 8.47 -6.09 16.78
C GLU A 225 8.05 -4.62 16.77
N GLU A 226 8.81 -3.74 16.11
CA GLU A 226 8.45 -2.34 15.92
C GLU A 226 7.24 -2.14 15.00
N ILE A 227 7.03 -3.08 14.05
CA ILE A 227 5.99 -2.95 13.02
C ILE A 227 4.65 -3.54 13.48
N PHE A 228 4.69 -4.63 14.25
CA PHE A 228 3.53 -5.37 14.70
C PHE A 228 3.40 -5.28 16.22
N SER A 229 2.73 -4.23 16.70
CA SER A 229 2.47 -3.95 18.12
C SER A 229 1.44 -4.88 18.78
N TYR A 230 1.48 -6.17 18.45
CA TYR A 230 0.63 -7.17 19.08
C TYR A 230 1.07 -7.43 20.53
N ASP A 231 0.17 -8.02 21.31
CA ASP A 231 0.47 -8.41 22.69
C ASP A 231 1.62 -9.42 22.75
N LYS A 232 2.41 -9.36 23.82
CA LYS A 232 3.54 -10.27 24.05
C LYS A 232 3.03 -11.57 24.67
N TYR A 233 3.53 -12.70 24.17
CA TYR A 233 3.42 -13.99 24.84
C TYR A 233 4.78 -14.70 24.85
N SER A 234 5.18 -15.23 26.01
CA SER A 234 6.42 -15.98 26.15
C SER A 234 6.13 -17.47 26.23
N LEU A 235 6.78 -18.24 25.36
CA LEU A 235 6.84 -19.70 25.47
C LEU A 235 7.59 -20.07 26.75
N GLN A 236 7.11 -21.08 27.45
CA GLN A 236 7.57 -21.47 28.78
C GLN A 236 8.60 -22.59 28.72
N THR A 237 8.61 -23.40 27.66
CA THR A 237 9.49 -24.58 27.55
C THR A 237 10.21 -24.69 26.20
N GLU A 238 11.37 -25.35 26.18
CA GLU A 238 12.08 -25.65 24.93
C GLU A 238 11.26 -26.54 23.98
N LYS A 239 10.39 -27.39 24.54
CA LYS A 239 9.46 -28.21 23.75
C LYS A 239 8.49 -27.33 22.96
N GLU A 240 7.91 -26.31 23.60
CA GLU A 240 7.03 -25.35 22.94
C GLU A 240 7.77 -24.56 21.85
N LEU A 241 9.00 -24.12 22.14
CA LEU A 241 9.86 -23.45 21.16
C LEU A 241 10.12 -24.33 19.93
N THR A 242 10.47 -25.59 20.15
CA THR A 242 10.76 -26.54 19.07
C THR A 242 9.51 -26.80 18.23
N LEU A 243 8.36 -27.02 18.88
CA LEU A 243 7.09 -27.19 18.19
C LEU A 243 6.75 -25.96 17.33
N TYR A 244 6.87 -24.76 17.90
CA TYR A 244 6.60 -23.49 17.23
C TYR A 244 7.51 -23.27 16.01
N LYS A 245 8.84 -23.42 16.15
CA LYS A 245 9.81 -23.25 15.05
C LYS A 245 9.60 -24.25 13.91
N ASN A 246 9.09 -25.44 14.24
CA ASN A 246 8.73 -26.46 13.25
C ASN A 246 7.34 -26.24 12.62
N GLY A 247 6.66 -25.15 12.97
CA GLY A 247 5.34 -24.80 12.43
C GLY A 247 4.17 -25.58 13.04
N ASN A 248 4.38 -26.30 14.14
CA ASN A 248 3.32 -27.00 14.85
C ASN A 248 2.50 -26.03 15.71
N THR A 249 1.23 -26.39 15.92
CA THR A 249 0.39 -25.71 16.91
C THR A 249 0.87 -26.06 18.32
N VAL A 250 1.03 -25.04 19.16
CA VAL A 250 1.43 -25.16 20.56
C VAL A 250 0.19 -24.98 21.45
N LYS A 251 -0.10 -25.96 22.30
CA LYS A 251 -1.16 -25.82 23.30
C LYS A 251 -0.60 -25.06 24.51
N ILE A 252 -1.14 -23.87 24.77
CA ILE A 252 -0.72 -23.04 25.89
C ILE A 252 -1.69 -23.21 27.07
N LYS A 253 -1.17 -23.03 28.28
CA LYS A 253 -1.97 -23.21 29.52
C LYS A 253 -2.78 -21.97 29.89
N GLU A 254 -2.32 -20.80 29.45
CA GLU A 254 -2.96 -19.52 29.73
C GLU A 254 -4.18 -19.32 28.84
N ASN A 255 -5.21 -18.68 29.40
CA ASN A 255 -6.42 -18.33 28.67
C ASN A 255 -6.21 -16.99 27.96
N LEU A 256 -5.68 -17.05 26.73
CA LEU A 256 -5.42 -15.87 25.92
C LEU A 256 -6.62 -15.55 25.02
N GLU A 257 -6.79 -14.27 24.70
CA GLU A 257 -7.80 -13.83 23.74
C GLU A 257 -7.47 -14.35 22.33
N ASN A 258 -8.50 -14.61 21.53
CA ASN A 258 -8.34 -15.04 20.13
C ASN A 258 -7.86 -13.89 19.24
N LYS A 259 -6.56 -13.60 19.28
CA LYS A 259 -5.91 -12.55 18.49
C LYS A 259 -4.47 -12.91 18.16
N LYS A 260 -3.79 -11.99 17.47
CA LYS A 260 -2.38 -12.12 17.13
C LYS A 260 -1.51 -11.70 18.32
N TYR A 261 -0.37 -12.38 18.48
CA TYR A 261 0.63 -12.14 19.52
C TYR A 261 2.04 -12.12 18.91
N ARG A 262 2.94 -11.37 19.54
CA ARG A 262 4.40 -11.50 19.39
C ARG A 262 4.89 -12.59 20.33
N ILE A 263 5.64 -13.54 19.81
CA ILE A 263 6.09 -14.73 20.53
C ILE A 263 7.54 -14.59 20.93
N TYR A 264 7.82 -14.85 22.19
CA TYR A 264 9.15 -14.78 22.79
C TYR A 264 9.54 -16.10 23.43
N PHE A 265 10.84 -16.33 23.59
CA PHE A 265 11.39 -17.36 24.45
C PHE A 265 12.67 -16.82 25.09
N GLN A 266 12.79 -16.89 26.41
CA GLN A 266 13.92 -16.30 27.15
C GLN A 266 14.18 -14.83 26.75
N ASP A 267 13.09 -14.06 26.60
CA ASP A 267 13.07 -12.66 26.16
C ASP A 267 13.59 -12.37 24.74
N GLU A 268 13.92 -13.39 23.96
CA GLU A 268 14.20 -13.24 22.54
C GLU A 268 12.92 -13.33 21.71
N PHE A 269 12.76 -12.43 20.75
CA PHE A 269 11.66 -12.50 19.79
C PHE A 269 11.84 -13.65 18.81
N ILE A 270 10.85 -14.53 18.75
CA ILE A 270 10.87 -15.74 17.92
C ILE A 270 10.01 -15.55 16.66
N GLY A 271 8.89 -14.85 16.79
CA GLY A 271 7.99 -14.65 15.67
C GLY A 271 6.60 -14.16 16.04
N LEU A 272 5.65 -14.35 15.14
CA LEU A 272 4.25 -13.98 15.35
C LEU A 272 3.39 -15.24 15.47
N ALA A 273 2.29 -15.19 16.21
CA ALA A 273 1.31 -16.27 16.24
C ALA A 273 -0.11 -15.74 16.27
N ASN A 274 -1.06 -16.59 15.89
CA ASN A 274 -2.46 -16.42 16.21
C ASN A 274 -2.82 -17.36 17.35
N VAL A 275 -3.55 -16.85 18.34
CA VAL A 275 -4.25 -17.70 19.30
C VAL A 275 -5.63 -18.02 18.73
N GLU A 276 -5.92 -19.31 18.65
CA GLU A 276 -7.21 -19.85 18.24
C GLU A 276 -7.89 -20.51 19.46
N ASN A 277 -9.17 -20.87 19.29
CA ASN A 277 -9.98 -21.53 20.31
C ASN A 277 -9.23 -22.69 21.01
N ASN A 278 -9.52 -22.88 22.29
CA ASN A 278 -8.88 -23.89 23.16
C ASN A 278 -7.39 -23.63 23.46
N ASN A 279 -6.97 -22.38 23.47
CA ASN A 279 -5.60 -21.98 23.80
C ASN A 279 -4.58 -22.66 22.88
N LEU A 280 -4.87 -22.60 21.58
CA LEU A 280 -4.01 -23.13 20.54
C LEU A 280 -3.24 -21.99 19.87
N LEU A 281 -1.94 -21.95 20.12
CA LEU A 281 -1.03 -20.97 19.54
C LEU A 281 -0.45 -21.52 18.24
N LYS A 282 -0.76 -20.86 17.13
CA LYS A 282 -0.33 -21.26 15.79
C LYS A 282 0.61 -20.23 15.19
N GLY A 283 1.80 -20.66 14.77
CA GLY A 283 2.79 -19.80 14.12
C GLY A 283 2.21 -19.04 12.92
N TYR A 284 2.42 -17.73 12.89
CA TYR A 284 1.89 -16.80 11.90
C TYR A 284 2.99 -16.31 10.98
N LYS A 285 3.14 -16.95 9.81
CA LYS A 285 3.95 -16.53 8.63
C LYS A 285 5.41 -16.10 8.88
N TYR A 286 5.89 -15.94 10.10
CA TYR A 286 7.21 -15.47 10.50
C TYR A 286 7.58 -16.20 11.79
N TYR A 287 8.31 -17.29 11.62
CA TYR A 287 8.92 -18.16 12.64
C TYR A 287 10.22 -18.74 12.03
#